data_AF-A0A3M8ALG9-F1
#
_entry.id   AF-A0A3M8ALG9-F1
#
_cell.length_a   1.000
_cell.length_b   1.000
_cell.length_c   1.000
_cell.angle_alpha   90.00
_cell.angle_beta   90.00
_cell.angle_gamma   90.00
#
_symmetry.space_group_name_H-M   'P 1'
#
loop_
_entity.id
_entity.type
_entity.pdbx_description
1 polymer ?
#
loop_
_entity_poly.entity_id
_entity_poly.type
_entity_poly.pdbx_seq_one_letter_code
_entity_poly.pdbx_strand_id
1 'polypeptide(L)'
;MRKKALSFWLSAIVCLVLSSCSSGGQAQSSSQPDYKSVKDMVLDILQTDEAKQSVSKMMKDEKFKQNLMIDESTVRTTLIQSMTNPNSPHIKEAFKDPKFASTLAKSMKNEQKTLMKDLMKDPEYQKQLISLMKDPEFEKNLMDLMKSAAYRQQTMQIMKESLQSPLFQEELMKIMTKVSEDLTKPKELKSKKKGKGEDSGGDSSS
;
A
#
# COMPACT_ATOMS: atom_id res chain seq x y z
N MET A 1 -49.60 64.65 -78.88
CA MET A 1 -49.60 63.17 -78.83
C MET A 1 -48.21 62.51 -78.96
N ARG A 2 -47.08 63.24 -78.83
CA ARG A 2 -45.73 62.67 -79.01
C ARG A 2 -45.08 62.07 -77.75
N LYS A 3 -45.54 62.42 -76.55
CA LYS A 3 -44.98 61.91 -75.28
C LYS A 3 -45.45 60.49 -74.91
N LYS A 4 -46.65 60.07 -75.36
CA LYS A 4 -47.18 58.72 -75.12
C LYS A 4 -46.49 57.65 -75.99
N ALA A 5 -46.09 58.01 -77.22
CA ALA A 5 -45.34 57.11 -78.11
C ALA A 5 -43.93 56.82 -77.59
N LEU A 6 -43.26 57.80 -76.97
CA LEU A 6 -41.92 57.62 -76.41
C LEU A 6 -41.91 56.72 -75.17
N SER A 7 -42.95 56.82 -74.32
CA SER A 7 -43.10 55.96 -73.12
C SER A 7 -43.43 54.51 -73.49
N PHE A 8 -44.16 54.29 -74.57
CA PHE A 8 -44.47 52.93 -75.06
C PHE A 8 -43.23 52.28 -75.70
N TRP A 9 -42.38 53.07 -76.37
CA TRP A 9 -41.14 52.60 -76.97
C TRP A 9 -40.05 52.27 -75.92
N LEU A 10 -40.01 53.02 -74.81
CA LEU A 10 -39.12 52.72 -73.69
C LEU A 10 -39.52 51.45 -72.93
N SER A 11 -40.82 51.17 -72.81
CA SER A 11 -41.33 49.94 -72.18
C SER A 11 -41.10 48.68 -73.02
N ALA A 12 -41.04 48.81 -74.35
CA ALA A 12 -40.78 47.68 -75.25
C ALA A 12 -39.30 47.22 -75.22
N ILE A 13 -38.36 48.14 -74.93
CA ILE A 13 -36.93 47.83 -74.81
C ILE A 13 -36.59 47.12 -73.49
N VAL A 14 -37.30 47.40 -72.41
CA VAL A 14 -37.07 46.75 -71.11
C VAL A 14 -37.55 45.28 -71.09
N CYS A 15 -38.62 44.95 -71.83
CA CYS A 15 -39.09 43.56 -71.93
C CYS A 15 -38.17 42.65 -72.77
N LEU A 16 -37.33 43.22 -73.65
CA LEU A 16 -36.44 42.45 -74.52
C LEU A 16 -35.15 41.98 -73.81
N VAL A 17 -34.77 42.60 -72.69
CA VAL A 17 -33.54 42.27 -71.94
C VAL A 17 -33.75 41.14 -70.92
N LEU A 18 -35.00 40.85 -70.52
CA LEU A 18 -35.31 39.78 -69.56
C LEU A 18 -35.51 38.39 -70.22
N SER A 19 -35.49 38.30 -71.55
CA SER A 19 -35.65 37.04 -72.29
C SER A 19 -34.35 36.52 -72.92
N SER A 20 -33.20 37.15 -72.67
CA SER A 20 -31.90 36.75 -73.25
C SER A 20 -30.98 36.00 -72.28
N CYS A 21 -31.55 35.14 -71.43
CA CYS A 21 -30.81 34.09 -70.74
C CYS A 21 -31.55 32.76 -70.86
N SER A 22 -31.65 32.27 -72.10
CA SER A 22 -32.06 30.89 -72.39
C SER A 22 -31.25 30.33 -73.56
N SER A 23 -30.05 29.86 -73.27
CA SER A 23 -29.34 28.89 -74.09
C SER A 23 -28.28 28.19 -73.24
N GLY A 24 -28.59 26.98 -72.79
CA GLY A 24 -27.69 26.17 -71.99
C GLY A 24 -28.45 25.02 -71.36
N GLY A 25 -28.86 24.06 -72.20
CA GLY A 25 -29.50 22.85 -71.73
C GLY A 25 -28.57 22.08 -70.79
N GLN A 26 -29.01 21.88 -69.56
CA GLN A 26 -28.78 20.66 -68.83
C GLN A 26 -29.84 20.60 -67.74
N ALA A 27 -30.80 19.69 -67.93
CA ALA A 27 -31.61 19.18 -66.85
C ALA A 27 -30.66 18.44 -65.90
N GLN A 28 -30.03 19.16 -64.99
CA GLN A 28 -29.31 18.56 -63.89
C GLN A 28 -30.29 18.48 -62.72
N SER A 29 -30.87 17.29 -62.61
CA SER A 29 -31.46 16.76 -61.39
C SER A 29 -30.66 17.23 -60.18
N SER A 30 -31.30 18.04 -59.33
CA SER A 30 -30.82 18.40 -58.01
C SER A 30 -30.85 17.16 -57.12
N SER A 31 -29.91 16.26 -57.30
CA SER A 31 -29.52 15.30 -56.28
C SER A 31 -28.69 16.09 -55.27
N GLN A 32 -29.32 16.47 -54.14
CA GLN A 32 -28.57 16.86 -52.95
C GLN A 32 -27.43 15.86 -52.75
N PRO A 33 -26.22 16.31 -52.37
CA PRO A 33 -25.15 15.38 -52.07
C PRO A 33 -25.65 14.42 -50.98
N ASP A 34 -25.54 13.11 -51.26
CA ASP A 34 -25.94 12.06 -50.32
C ASP A 34 -25.19 12.29 -49.01
N TYR A 35 -25.91 12.29 -47.89
CA TYR A 35 -25.37 12.61 -46.56
C TYR A 35 -24.17 11.71 -46.22
N LYS A 36 -24.15 10.48 -46.75
CA LYS A 36 -23.01 9.56 -46.66
C LYS A 36 -21.76 10.13 -47.33
N SER A 37 -21.87 10.61 -48.57
CA SER A 37 -20.74 11.19 -49.31
C SER A 37 -20.22 12.47 -48.65
N VAL A 38 -21.10 13.31 -48.09
CA VAL A 38 -20.68 14.49 -47.31
C VAL A 38 -19.98 14.08 -46.01
N LYS A 39 -20.50 13.06 -45.32
CA LYS A 39 -19.90 12.54 -44.10
C LYS A 39 -18.50 11.98 -44.35
N ASP A 40 -18.34 11.16 -45.39
CA ASP A 40 -17.06 10.54 -45.74
C ASP A 40 -16.04 11.62 -46.14
N MET A 41 -16.48 12.62 -46.91
CA MET A 41 -15.66 13.79 -47.26
C MET A 41 -15.22 14.59 -46.01
N VAL A 42 -16.12 14.81 -45.05
CA VAL A 42 -15.78 15.49 -43.78
C VAL A 42 -14.83 14.64 -42.93
N LEU A 43 -15.00 13.32 -42.92
CA LEU A 43 -14.13 12.38 -42.21
C LEU A 43 -12.71 12.40 -42.79
N ASP A 44 -12.60 12.40 -44.12
CA ASP A 44 -11.32 12.49 -44.81
C ASP A 44 -10.64 13.83 -44.54
N ILE A 45 -11.38 14.95 -44.60
CA ILE A 45 -10.87 16.28 -44.23
C ILE A 45 -10.33 16.27 -42.79
N LEU A 46 -11.04 15.69 -41.82
CA LEU A 46 -10.57 15.61 -40.43
C LEU A 46 -9.34 14.70 -40.25
N GLN A 47 -9.19 13.69 -41.11
CA GLN A 47 -8.05 12.78 -41.07
C GLN A 47 -6.82 13.31 -41.81
N THR A 48 -6.97 14.32 -42.67
CA THR A 48 -5.83 14.96 -43.34
C THR A 48 -4.83 15.54 -42.34
N ASP A 49 -3.56 15.55 -42.75
CA ASP A 49 -2.49 16.08 -41.92
C ASP A 49 -2.62 17.59 -41.68
N GLU A 50 -3.23 18.33 -42.61
CA GLU A 50 -3.54 19.75 -42.45
C GLU A 50 -4.57 20.01 -41.36
N ALA A 51 -5.61 19.18 -41.25
CA ALA A 51 -6.56 19.26 -40.15
C ALA A 51 -5.92 18.91 -38.81
N LYS A 52 -5.13 17.83 -38.73
CA LYS A 52 -4.38 17.47 -37.51
C LYS A 52 -3.42 18.59 -37.10
N GLN A 53 -2.72 19.20 -38.05
CA GLN A 53 -1.77 20.28 -37.79
C GLN A 53 -2.49 21.56 -37.36
N SER A 54 -3.66 21.85 -37.94
CA SER A 54 -4.51 22.98 -37.56
C SER A 54 -5.06 22.81 -36.15
N VAL A 55 -5.55 21.61 -35.79
CA VAL A 55 -5.98 21.28 -34.43
C VAL A 55 -4.80 21.36 -33.46
N SER A 56 -3.61 20.87 -33.83
CA SER A 56 -2.40 20.97 -33.01
C SER A 56 -1.98 22.43 -32.77
N LYS A 57 -2.07 23.30 -33.79
CA LYS A 57 -1.82 24.74 -33.65
C LYS A 57 -2.85 25.39 -32.73
N MET A 58 -4.13 25.01 -32.85
CA MET A 58 -5.20 25.49 -32.00
C MET A 58 -5.02 25.04 -30.53
N MET A 59 -4.59 23.79 -30.30
CA MET A 59 -4.25 23.29 -28.96
C MET A 59 -3.01 23.96 -28.34
N LYS A 60 -2.14 24.56 -29.17
CA LYS A 60 -0.99 25.34 -28.71
C LYS A 60 -1.35 26.80 -28.41
N ASP A 61 -2.50 27.28 -28.86
CA ASP A 61 -3.00 28.63 -28.54
C ASP A 61 -3.36 28.73 -27.06
N GLU A 62 -2.77 29.69 -26.36
CA GLU A 62 -3.00 29.92 -24.94
C GLU A 62 -4.46 30.26 -24.60
N LYS A 63 -5.20 30.92 -25.51
CA LYS A 63 -6.63 31.21 -25.31
C LYS A 63 -7.48 29.95 -25.42
N PHE A 64 -7.12 29.05 -26.33
CA PHE A 64 -7.79 27.76 -26.46
C PHE A 64 -7.45 26.84 -25.29
N LYS A 65 -6.20 26.83 -24.83
CA LYS A 65 -5.79 26.11 -23.61
C LYS A 65 -6.52 26.62 -22.37
N GLN A 66 -6.64 27.94 -22.17
CA GLN A 66 -7.39 28.48 -21.03
C GLN A 66 -8.85 28.03 -21.02
N ASN A 67 -9.50 27.97 -22.18
CA ASN A 67 -10.88 27.52 -22.30
C ASN A 67 -11.05 25.99 -22.18
N LEU A 68 -9.99 25.21 -22.47
CA LEU A 68 -9.97 23.75 -22.37
C LEU A 68 -9.42 23.25 -21.02
N MET A 69 -8.66 24.09 -20.31
CA MET A 69 -8.12 23.80 -19.00
C MET A 69 -9.29 23.57 -18.06
N ILE A 70 -9.53 22.29 -17.74
CA ILE A 70 -10.38 21.89 -16.64
C ILE A 70 -9.86 22.64 -15.42
N ASP A 71 -10.78 23.31 -14.72
CA ASP A 71 -10.48 24.09 -13.52
C ASP A 71 -9.52 23.32 -12.60
N GLU A 72 -8.44 23.98 -12.18
CA GLU A 72 -7.35 23.35 -11.43
C GLU A 72 -7.88 22.66 -10.16
N SER A 73 -8.91 23.24 -9.54
CA SER A 73 -9.53 22.66 -8.34
C SER A 73 -10.29 21.37 -8.66
N THR A 74 -10.89 21.28 -9.85
CA THR A 74 -11.57 20.06 -10.32
C THR A 74 -10.56 18.97 -10.66
N VAL A 75 -9.45 19.30 -11.32
CA VAL A 75 -8.37 18.34 -11.59
C VAL A 75 -7.76 17.84 -10.29
N ARG A 76 -7.45 18.75 -9.35
CA ARG A 76 -6.90 18.41 -8.04
C ARG A 76 -7.85 17.53 -7.24
N THR A 77 -9.12 17.87 -7.18
CA THR A 77 -10.14 17.10 -6.44
C THR A 77 -10.32 15.72 -7.05
N THR A 78 -10.41 15.62 -8.38
CA THR A 78 -10.55 14.35 -9.09
C THR A 78 -9.32 13.47 -8.89
N LEU A 79 -8.12 14.07 -8.94
CA LEU A 79 -6.87 13.35 -8.67
C LEU A 79 -6.82 12.85 -7.23
N ILE A 80 -7.16 13.69 -6.24
CA ILE A 80 -7.22 13.29 -4.83
C ILE A 80 -8.24 12.18 -4.66
N GLN A 81 -9.48 12.33 -5.14
CA GLN A 81 -10.51 11.31 -5.03
C GLN A 81 -10.11 9.98 -5.70
N SER A 82 -9.49 10.06 -6.88
CA SER A 82 -8.96 8.87 -7.58
C SER A 82 -7.81 8.21 -6.81
N MET A 83 -6.96 9.01 -6.15
CA MET A 83 -5.82 8.60 -5.31
C MET A 83 -6.21 8.21 -3.87
N THR A 84 -7.39 8.58 -3.38
CA THR A 84 -7.87 8.20 -2.04
C THR A 84 -8.93 7.11 -2.09
N ASN A 85 -9.42 6.76 -3.28
CA ASN A 85 -10.39 5.69 -3.43
C ASN A 85 -9.72 4.33 -3.16
N PRO A 86 -10.09 3.60 -2.08
CA PRO A 86 -9.47 2.32 -1.71
C PRO A 86 -9.67 1.22 -2.77
N ASN A 87 -10.65 1.41 -3.66
CA ASN A 87 -11.01 0.49 -4.72
C ASN A 87 -10.44 0.88 -6.09
N SER A 88 -9.61 1.93 -6.16
CA SER A 88 -8.98 2.33 -7.42
C SER A 88 -7.95 1.28 -7.87
N PRO A 89 -8.18 0.58 -9.01
CA PRO A 89 -7.22 -0.39 -9.53
C PRO A 89 -5.91 0.31 -9.92
N HIS A 90 -5.98 1.56 -10.37
CA HIS A 90 -4.83 2.35 -10.80
C HIS A 90 -3.82 2.61 -9.69
N ILE A 91 -4.28 2.86 -8.45
CA ILE A 91 -3.37 3.01 -7.31
C ILE A 91 -2.68 1.68 -7.01
N LYS A 92 -3.45 0.59 -6.96
CA LYS A 92 -2.91 -0.74 -6.66
C LYS A 92 -1.87 -1.16 -7.69
N GLU A 93 -2.07 -0.82 -8.96
CA GLU A 93 -1.09 -1.01 -10.02
C GLU A 93 0.11 -0.08 -9.89
N ALA A 94 -0.10 1.20 -9.54
CA ALA A 94 0.99 2.15 -9.31
C ALA A 94 1.91 1.69 -8.17
N PHE A 95 1.38 1.13 -7.08
CA PHE A 95 2.19 0.57 -5.99
C PHE A 95 3.03 -0.64 -6.41
N LYS A 96 2.68 -1.34 -7.49
CA LYS A 96 3.50 -2.44 -8.04
C LYS A 96 4.68 -1.94 -8.86
N ASP A 97 4.66 -0.68 -9.32
CA ASP A 97 5.82 -0.08 -10.00
C ASP A 97 6.91 0.24 -8.98
N PRO A 98 8.12 -0.37 -9.08
CA PRO A 98 9.21 -0.11 -8.16
C PRO A 98 9.69 1.36 -8.19
N LYS A 99 9.56 2.08 -9.30
CA LYS A 99 9.94 3.50 -9.37
C LYS A 99 8.99 4.37 -8.56
N PHE A 100 7.69 4.13 -8.71
CA PHE A 100 6.66 4.80 -7.93
C PHE A 100 6.79 4.47 -6.44
N ALA A 101 6.86 3.18 -6.09
CA ALA A 101 7.02 2.72 -4.71
C ALA A 101 8.30 3.27 -4.05
N SER A 102 9.43 3.29 -4.78
CA SER A 102 10.69 3.85 -4.26
C SER A 102 10.59 5.35 -4.01
N THR A 103 9.99 6.10 -4.93
CA THR A 103 9.85 7.55 -4.81
C THR A 103 8.93 7.91 -3.66
N LEU A 104 7.81 7.20 -3.54
CA LEU A 104 6.85 7.36 -2.44
C LEU A 104 7.46 6.95 -1.09
N ALA A 105 8.19 5.83 -1.03
CA ALA A 105 8.88 5.43 0.20
C ALA A 105 9.95 6.46 0.61
N LYS A 106 10.68 7.05 -0.35
CA LYS A 106 11.66 8.11 -0.08
C LYS A 106 11.01 9.38 0.45
N SER A 107 9.88 9.81 -0.12
CA SER A 107 9.16 11.00 0.35
C SER A 107 8.54 10.78 1.74
N MET A 108 8.03 9.57 2.01
CA MET A 108 7.43 9.22 3.30
C MET A 108 8.45 8.84 4.38
N LYS A 109 9.73 8.69 4.05
CA LYS A 109 10.77 8.17 4.96
C LYS A 109 10.82 8.89 6.31
N ASN A 110 10.73 10.22 6.29
CA ASN A 110 10.82 11.03 7.51
C ASN A 110 9.57 10.86 8.39
N GLU A 111 8.39 10.98 7.81
CA GLU A 111 7.12 10.80 8.54
C GLU A 111 6.97 9.37 9.04
N GLN A 112 7.35 8.37 8.24
CA GLN A 112 7.35 6.97 8.66
C GLN A 112 8.30 6.72 9.83
N LYS A 113 9.46 7.38 9.84
CA LYS A 113 10.42 7.30 10.96
C LYS A 113 9.85 7.93 12.23
N THR A 114 9.16 9.06 12.11
CA THR A 114 8.50 9.73 13.23
C THR A 114 7.38 8.86 13.79
N LEU A 115 6.48 8.39 12.92
CA LEU A 115 5.40 7.47 13.28
C LEU A 115 5.93 6.22 13.97
N MET A 116 6.97 5.59 13.43
CA MET A 116 7.56 4.39 14.05
C MET A 116 8.16 4.69 15.43
N LYS A 117 8.79 5.86 15.62
CA LYS A 117 9.31 6.27 16.93
C LYS A 117 8.21 6.52 17.95
N ASP A 118 7.10 7.07 17.50
CA ASP A 118 5.96 7.35 18.37
C ASP A 118 5.21 6.07 18.72
N LEU A 119 5.02 5.16 17.75
CA LEU A 119 4.51 3.80 18.01
C LEU A 119 5.40 3.03 18.99
N MET A 120 6.72 3.13 18.91
CA MET A 120 7.59 2.47 19.91
C MET A 120 7.37 2.99 21.35
N LYS A 121 6.83 4.20 21.52
CA LYS A 121 6.48 4.76 22.83
C LYS A 121 5.03 4.45 23.23
N ASP A 122 4.22 3.98 22.29
CA ASP A 122 2.82 3.66 22.53
C ASP A 122 2.68 2.34 23.32
N PRO A 123 1.89 2.31 24.42
CA PRO A 123 1.73 1.13 25.24
C PRO A 123 1.12 -0.08 24.51
N GLU A 124 0.22 0.12 23.55
CA GLU A 124 -0.39 -0.99 22.81
C GLU A 124 0.60 -1.62 21.85
N TYR A 125 1.36 -0.78 21.13
CA TYR A 125 2.43 -1.27 20.25
C TYR A 125 3.54 -1.97 21.05
N GLN A 126 3.92 -1.44 22.22
CA GLN A 126 4.87 -2.10 23.12
C GLN A 126 4.37 -3.48 23.57
N LYS A 127 3.08 -3.62 23.91
CA LYS A 127 2.50 -4.93 24.27
C LYS A 127 2.60 -5.92 23.12
N GLN A 128 2.29 -5.49 21.89
CA GLN A 128 2.44 -6.33 20.70
C GLN A 128 3.90 -6.71 20.46
N LEU A 129 4.83 -5.77 20.64
CA LEU A 129 6.26 -6.03 20.50
C LEU A 129 6.79 -7.01 21.56
N ILE A 130 6.34 -6.89 22.81
CA ILE A 130 6.66 -7.86 23.87
C ILE A 130 6.08 -9.24 23.54
N SER A 131 4.88 -9.31 22.97
CA SER A 131 4.31 -10.57 22.52
C SER A 131 5.17 -11.22 21.42
N LEU A 132 5.71 -10.42 20.50
CA LEU A 132 6.64 -10.90 19.48
C LEU A 132 7.97 -11.38 20.08
N MET A 133 8.48 -10.71 21.12
CA MET A 133 9.68 -11.15 21.84
C MET A 133 9.48 -12.46 22.62
N LYS A 134 8.24 -12.89 22.87
CA LYS A 134 7.95 -14.20 23.48
C LYS A 134 7.92 -15.35 22.47
N ASP A 135 8.30 -15.09 21.22
CA ASP A 135 8.42 -16.14 20.21
C ASP A 135 9.52 -17.15 20.59
N PRO A 136 9.32 -18.47 20.37
CA PRO A 136 10.31 -19.50 20.69
C PRO A 136 11.69 -19.28 20.05
N GLU A 137 11.77 -18.67 18.86
CA GLU A 137 13.06 -18.36 18.24
C GLU A 137 13.81 -17.27 19.01
N PHE A 138 13.10 -16.26 19.49
CA PHE A 138 13.69 -15.21 20.33
C PHE A 138 14.11 -15.77 21.69
N GLU A 139 13.29 -16.64 22.30
CA GLU A 139 13.64 -17.33 23.55
C GLU A 139 14.91 -18.16 23.39
N LYS A 140 15.04 -18.91 22.29
CA LYS A 140 16.26 -19.68 22.01
C LYS A 140 17.49 -18.79 21.90
N ASN A 141 17.39 -17.68 21.16
CA ASN A 141 18.50 -16.71 21.04
C ASN A 141 18.87 -16.10 22.40
N LEU A 142 17.88 -15.82 23.25
CA LEU A 142 18.10 -15.33 24.60
C LEU A 142 18.78 -16.39 25.49
N MET A 143 18.37 -17.64 25.39
CA MET A 143 18.99 -18.77 26.10
C MET A 143 20.45 -18.99 25.67
N ASP A 144 20.74 -18.84 24.38
CA ASP A 144 22.10 -18.92 23.86
C ASP A 144 22.96 -17.74 24.34
N LEU A 145 22.38 -16.54 24.43
CA LEU A 145 23.04 -15.39 25.05
C LEU A 145 23.35 -15.63 26.53
N MET A 146 22.42 -16.21 27.30
CA MET A 146 22.67 -16.57 28.71
C MET A 146 23.74 -17.65 28.88
N LYS A 147 23.92 -18.52 27.88
CA LYS A 147 25.00 -19.52 27.87
C LYS A 147 26.34 -18.95 27.42
N SER A 148 26.38 -17.72 26.89
CA SER A 148 27.61 -17.08 26.43
C SER A 148 28.62 -16.90 27.56
N ALA A 149 29.91 -16.90 27.21
CA ALA A 149 30.99 -16.73 28.19
C ALA A 149 30.88 -15.39 28.95
N ALA A 150 30.48 -14.31 28.27
CA ALA A 150 30.32 -12.99 28.88
C ALA A 150 29.22 -12.98 29.94
N TYR A 151 28.06 -13.57 29.64
CA TYR A 151 26.97 -13.67 30.61
C TYR A 151 27.36 -14.59 31.78
N ARG A 152 28.01 -15.72 31.51
CA ARG A 152 28.51 -16.62 32.57
C ARG A 152 29.50 -15.94 33.52
N GLN A 153 30.39 -15.07 33.01
CA GLN A 153 31.30 -14.30 33.87
C GLN A 153 30.53 -13.35 34.81
N GLN A 154 29.52 -12.64 34.30
CA GLN A 154 28.66 -11.80 35.13
C GLN A 154 27.88 -12.64 36.15
N THR A 155 27.31 -13.78 35.74
CA THR A 155 26.60 -14.70 36.65
C THR A 155 27.52 -15.24 37.74
N MET A 156 28.77 -15.61 37.41
CA MET A 156 29.76 -16.02 38.40
C MET A 156 30.09 -14.91 39.38
N GLN A 157 30.18 -13.66 38.92
CA GLN A 157 30.43 -12.51 39.79
C GLN A 157 29.25 -12.26 40.74
N ILE A 158 28.02 -12.26 40.23
CA ILE A 158 26.79 -12.14 41.04
C ILE A 158 26.72 -13.28 42.06
N MET A 159 27.08 -14.52 41.66
CA MET A 159 27.09 -15.67 42.57
C MET A 159 28.15 -15.51 43.66
N LYS A 160 29.36 -15.02 43.35
CA LYS A 160 30.39 -14.73 44.34
C LYS A 160 29.93 -13.67 45.35
N GLU A 161 29.33 -12.60 44.86
CA GLU A 161 28.79 -11.52 45.72
C GLU A 161 27.64 -12.04 46.60
N SER A 162 26.76 -12.89 46.04
CA SER A 162 25.67 -13.52 46.78
C SER A 162 26.18 -14.43 47.88
N LEU A 163 27.22 -15.23 47.62
CA LEU A 163 27.87 -16.09 48.64
C LEU A 163 28.58 -15.29 49.72
N GLN A 164 29.00 -14.06 49.42
CA GLN A 164 29.61 -13.14 50.38
C GLN A 164 28.55 -12.39 51.22
N SER A 165 27.27 -12.48 50.85
CA SER A 165 26.19 -11.87 51.62
C SER A 165 26.08 -12.52 53.01
N PRO A 166 26.00 -11.74 54.10
CA PRO A 166 25.85 -12.26 55.46
C PRO A 166 24.65 -13.23 55.61
N LEU A 167 23.54 -12.96 54.91
CA LEU A 167 22.38 -13.85 54.92
C LEU A 167 22.69 -15.23 54.34
N PHE A 168 23.42 -15.26 53.23
CA PHE A 168 23.77 -16.51 52.55
C PHE A 168 24.85 -17.28 53.32
N GLN A 169 25.79 -16.56 53.96
CA GLN A 169 26.78 -17.15 54.84
C GLN A 169 26.12 -17.79 56.08
N GLU A 170 25.16 -17.11 56.69
CA GLU A 170 24.40 -17.67 57.83
C GLU A 170 23.65 -18.93 57.43
N GLU A 171 23.01 -18.93 56.26
CA GLU A 171 22.30 -20.10 55.73
C GLU A 171 23.26 -21.26 55.41
N LEU A 172 24.43 -20.97 54.82
CA LEU A 172 25.51 -21.94 54.61
C LEU A 172 26.01 -22.54 55.93
N MET A 173 26.21 -21.71 56.96
CA MET A 173 26.62 -22.16 58.29
C MET A 173 25.55 -23.05 58.93
N LYS A 174 24.26 -22.68 58.84
CA LYS A 174 23.15 -23.53 59.31
C LYS A 174 23.09 -24.87 58.58
N ILE A 175 23.32 -24.89 57.27
CA ILE A 175 23.39 -26.13 56.48
C ILE A 175 24.59 -26.97 56.93
N MET A 176 25.77 -26.38 57.09
CA MET A 176 26.96 -27.09 57.58
C MET A 176 26.73 -27.68 58.97
N THR A 177 26.15 -26.92 59.89
CA THR A 177 25.80 -27.42 61.24
C THR A 177 24.83 -28.60 61.17
N LYS A 178 23.77 -28.52 60.35
CA LYS A 178 22.85 -29.66 60.15
C LYS A 178 23.52 -30.88 59.57
N VAL A 179 24.38 -30.72 58.56
CA VAL A 179 25.13 -31.83 57.96
C VAL A 179 26.07 -32.45 58.99
N SER A 180 26.77 -31.65 59.80
CA SER A 180 27.60 -32.16 60.89
C SER A 180 26.78 -32.86 61.97
N GLU A 181 25.61 -32.35 62.36
CA GLU A 181 24.69 -33.01 63.28
C GLU A 181 24.19 -34.36 62.73
N ASP A 182 23.89 -34.45 61.44
CA ASP A 182 23.44 -35.69 60.82
C ASP A 182 24.58 -36.70 60.61
N LEU A 183 25.82 -36.24 60.46
CA LEU A 183 27.02 -37.10 60.41
C LEU A 183 27.49 -37.55 61.81
N THR A 184 27.20 -36.77 62.85
CA THR A 184 27.55 -37.08 64.25
C THR A 184 26.45 -37.81 65.00
N LYS A 185 25.20 -37.74 64.53
CA LYS A 185 24.17 -38.72 64.90
C LYS A 185 24.69 -40.08 64.48
N PRO A 186 24.80 -41.05 65.41
CA PRO A 186 25.08 -42.42 65.03
C PRO A 186 24.07 -42.80 63.95
N LYS A 187 24.56 -43.28 62.79
CA LYS A 187 23.74 -44.20 62.00
C LYS A 187 23.37 -45.30 62.99
N GLU A 188 22.16 -45.24 63.54
CA GLU A 188 21.57 -46.38 64.21
C GLU A 188 21.59 -47.48 63.17
N LEU A 189 22.62 -48.33 63.30
CA LEU A 189 22.62 -49.70 62.86
C LEU A 189 21.31 -50.28 63.38
N LYS A 190 20.28 -50.26 62.53
CA LYS A 190 19.08 -51.07 62.71
C LYS A 190 19.48 -52.53 62.53
N SER A 191 20.12 -53.06 63.58
CA SER A 191 20.34 -54.47 63.81
C SER A 191 19.91 -54.78 65.25
N LYS A 192 18.60 -54.87 65.48
CA LYS A 192 18.03 -55.88 66.39
C LYS A 192 16.54 -56.13 66.18
N LYS A 193 16.27 -57.08 65.29
CA LYS A 193 15.43 -58.28 65.49
C LYS A 193 14.76 -58.39 66.88
N LYS A 194 13.42 -58.28 66.95
CA LYS A 194 12.53 -59.21 67.70
C LYS A 194 11.02 -58.95 67.47
N GLY A 195 10.30 -60.06 67.30
CA GLY A 195 8.84 -60.19 67.14
C GLY A 195 8.57 -61.05 65.90
N LYS A 196 8.73 -62.37 65.91
CA LYS A 196 7.97 -63.46 66.58
C LYS A 196 6.47 -63.45 66.23
N GLY A 197 6.05 -64.55 65.60
CA GLY A 197 4.75 -64.93 65.04
C GLY A 197 5.06 -65.62 63.70
N GLU A 198 5.35 -66.92 63.60
CA GLU A 198 4.62 -68.10 64.08
C GLU A 198 3.13 -68.05 63.69
N ASP A 199 2.83 -68.48 62.45
CA ASP A 199 1.86 -69.56 62.09
C ASP A 199 1.91 -69.70 60.54
N SER A 200 2.42 -70.79 59.93
CA SER A 200 1.92 -72.18 59.84
C SER A 200 1.13 -72.44 58.55
N GLY A 201 1.43 -73.59 57.91
CA GLY A 201 0.78 -74.18 56.73
C GLY A 201 1.45 -73.77 55.41
N GLY A 202 2.32 -74.56 54.77
CA GLY A 202 2.12 -75.96 54.32
C GLY A 202 1.64 -75.89 52.84
N ASP A 203 2.14 -76.63 51.86
CA ASP A 203 2.90 -77.88 51.86
C ASP A 203 3.38 -78.18 50.40
N SER A 204 4.43 -78.99 50.32
CA SER A 204 4.93 -79.89 49.25
C SER A 204 4.65 -79.59 47.75
N SER A 205 5.68 -79.53 46.89
CA SER A 205 6.58 -80.61 46.42
C SER A 205 5.89 -81.74 45.64
N SER A 206 6.00 -81.68 44.31
CA SER A 206 6.48 -82.76 43.42
C SER A 206 6.80 -82.18 42.06
#